data_AF-A0A935Z1X9-F1
#
_entry.id   AF-A0A935Z1X9-F1
#
_cell.length_a   1.000
_cell.length_b   1.000
_cell.length_c   1.000
_cell.angle_alpha   90.00
_cell.angle_beta   90.00
_cell.angle_gamma   90.00
#
_symmetry.space_group_name_H-M   'P 1'
#
loop_
_entity.id
_entity.type
_entity.pdbx_description
1 polymer ?
#
loop_
_entity_poly.entity_id
_entity_poly.type
_entity_poly.pdbx_seq_one_letter_code
_entity_poly.pdbx_strand_id
1 'polypeptide(L)'
;MTRLFFSAKLFYTGLLVALLLLISSCESTSDKPSGKTGKTLSAQQLLSMAEDKPSPEKESLILDAAQVYLDERQIKKAKRLVNKIAAEAQPDKIFIKHTYVSAQIALAEENYHQALDILSNSRLEQQSQRLSISNEKKIT
;
A
#
# COMPACT_ATOMS: atom_id res chain seq x y z
N MET A 1 0.20 62.41 -35.80
CA MET A 1 -0.50 61.11 -35.85
C MET A 1 0.12 60.14 -34.84
N THR A 2 -0.09 60.31 -33.53
CA THR A 2 0.52 59.42 -32.51
C THR A 2 -0.22 59.51 -31.17
N ARG A 3 -1.53 59.22 -31.12
CA ARG A 3 -2.26 59.06 -29.85
C ARG A 3 -3.44 58.08 -29.97
N LEU A 4 -3.19 56.83 -30.37
CA LEU A 4 -4.25 55.80 -30.36
C LEU A 4 -3.79 54.39 -29.94
N PHE A 5 -2.52 54.17 -29.58
CA PHE A 5 -2.02 52.82 -29.26
C PHE A 5 -1.68 52.57 -27.78
N PHE A 6 -1.88 53.55 -26.89
CA PHE A 6 -1.45 53.43 -25.49
C PHE A 6 -2.51 52.79 -24.57
N SER A 7 -3.78 52.86 -24.94
CA SER A 7 -4.89 52.38 -24.10
C SER A 7 -5.14 50.87 -24.17
N ALA A 8 -4.70 50.20 -25.24
CA ALA A 8 -4.94 48.77 -25.46
C ALA A 8 -3.96 47.87 -24.70
N LYS A 9 -2.73 48.33 -24.45
CA LYS A 9 -1.72 47.56 -23.70
C LYS A 9 -1.94 47.58 -22.20
N LEU A 10 -2.51 48.66 -21.65
CA LEU A 10 -2.83 48.73 -20.22
C LEU A 10 -3.99 47.81 -19.82
N PHE A 11 -4.96 47.58 -20.71
CA PHE A 11 -6.09 46.70 -20.45
C PHE A 11 -5.68 45.21 -20.46
N TYR A 12 -4.76 44.83 -21.34
CA TYR A 12 -4.34 43.43 -21.49
C TYR A 12 -3.50 42.96 -20.29
N THR A 13 -2.65 43.82 -19.73
CA THR A 13 -1.88 43.50 -18.52
C THR A 13 -2.74 43.44 -17.26
N GLY A 14 -3.83 44.22 -17.18
CA GLY A 14 -4.79 44.15 -16.07
C GLY A 14 -5.63 42.86 -16.09
N LEU A 15 -6.06 42.43 -17.27
CA LEU A 15 -6.87 41.21 -17.45
C LEU A 15 -6.07 39.93 -17.14
N LEU A 16 -4.78 39.91 -17.46
CA LEU A 16 -3.91 38.73 -17.26
C LEU A 16 -3.54 38.52 -15.77
N VAL A 17 -3.44 39.59 -14.98
CA VAL A 17 -3.20 39.51 -13.53
C VAL A 17 -4.46 39.07 -12.77
N ALA A 18 -5.66 39.50 -13.23
CA ALA A 18 -6.92 39.08 -12.62
C ALA A 18 -7.24 37.58 -12.84
N LEU A 19 -6.78 37.00 -13.96
CA LEU A 19 -7.04 35.59 -14.28
C LEU A 19 -6.18 34.61 -13.46
N LEU A 20 -5.03 35.04 -12.94
CA LEU A 20 -4.14 34.19 -12.12
C LEU A 20 -4.56 34.06 -10.64
N LEU A 21 -5.51 34.87 -10.17
CA LEU A 21 -5.99 34.83 -8.78
C LEU A 21 -7.18 33.88 -8.54
N LEU A 22 -7.76 33.29 -9.59
CA LEU A 22 -8.95 32.44 -9.48
C LEU A 22 -8.67 30.95 -9.27
N ILE A 23 -7.40 30.53 -9.13
CA ILE A 23 -7.03 29.11 -8.94
C ILE A 23 -6.69 28.73 -7.49
N SER A 24 -6.82 29.63 -6.51
CA SER A 24 -6.57 29.33 -5.08
C SER A 24 -7.83 29.12 -4.23
N SER A 25 -8.94 28.69 -4.82
CA SER A 25 -10.11 28.28 -4.02
C SER A 25 -10.80 27.05 -4.61
N CYS A 26 -10.05 25.95 -4.55
CA CYS A 26 -10.64 24.62 -4.35
C CYS A 26 -9.83 23.96 -3.23
N GLU A 27 -9.89 24.55 -2.04
CA GLU A 27 -9.61 23.80 -0.83
C GLU A 27 -10.84 22.93 -0.60
N SER A 28 -10.84 21.78 -1.26
CA SER A 28 -11.75 20.71 -0.96
C SER A 28 -11.52 20.35 0.50
N THR A 29 -12.43 20.76 1.37
CA THR A 29 -12.64 20.15 2.68
C THR A 29 -13.03 18.71 2.40
N SER A 30 -12.01 17.88 2.18
CA SER A 30 -12.13 16.45 2.31
C SER A 30 -12.55 16.26 3.75
N ASP A 31 -13.84 15.97 3.94
CA ASP A 31 -14.37 15.34 5.14
C ASP A 31 -13.48 14.13 5.38
N LYS A 32 -12.43 14.36 6.16
CA LYS A 32 -11.59 13.32 6.71
C LYS A 32 -12.59 12.51 7.52
N PRO A 33 -12.90 11.25 7.15
CA PRO A 33 -13.61 10.43 8.10
C PRO A 33 -12.69 10.45 9.31
N SER A 34 -13.19 10.99 10.42
CA SER A 34 -12.62 10.80 11.74
C SER A 34 -12.78 9.32 12.10
N GLY A 35 -12.17 8.46 11.28
CA GLY A 35 -11.93 7.07 11.56
C GLY A 35 -10.82 7.09 12.56
N LYS A 36 -11.19 6.92 13.83
CA LYS A 36 -10.38 6.42 14.94
C LYS A 36 -8.94 6.19 14.49
N THR A 37 -8.00 7.05 14.87
CA THR A 37 -6.57 6.71 14.87
C THR A 37 -6.41 5.53 15.83
N GLY A 38 -6.77 4.34 15.36
CA GLY A 38 -6.33 3.09 15.92
C GLY A 38 -4.83 3.15 15.83
N LYS A 39 -4.19 3.20 16.99
CA LYS A 39 -2.74 3.26 17.10
C LYS A 39 -2.18 2.05 16.36
N THR A 40 -1.67 2.24 15.15
CA THR A 40 -0.96 1.19 14.41
C THR A 40 0.20 0.75 15.29
N LEU A 41 0.24 -0.54 15.64
CA LEU A 41 1.31 -1.08 16.44
C LEU A 41 2.62 -0.99 15.65
N SER A 42 3.70 -0.60 16.33
CA SER A 42 5.03 -0.65 15.75
C SER A 42 5.45 -2.09 15.45
N ALA A 43 6.38 -2.27 14.51
CA ALA A 43 6.94 -3.58 14.20
C ALA A 43 7.50 -4.27 15.44
N GLN A 44 8.13 -3.54 16.36
CA GLN A 44 8.69 -4.09 17.60
C GLN A 44 7.60 -4.56 18.56
N GLN A 45 6.49 -3.84 18.67
CA GLN A 45 5.36 -4.28 19.49
C GLN A 45 4.74 -5.58 18.93
N LEU A 46 4.57 -5.66 17.61
CA LEU A 46 4.08 -6.87 16.94
C LEU A 46 5.02 -8.07 17.14
N LEU A 47 6.33 -7.84 17.05
CA LEU A 47 7.33 -8.89 17.31
C LEU A 47 7.31 -9.34 18.76
N SER A 48 7.20 -8.43 19.72
CA SER A 48 7.07 -8.77 21.14
C SER A 48 5.81 -9.60 21.40
N MET A 49 4.68 -9.24 20.78
CA MET A 49 3.47 -10.06 20.86
C MET A 49 3.63 -11.45 20.24
N ALA A 50 4.50 -11.61 19.23
CA ALA A 50 4.71 -12.87 18.54
C ALA A 50 5.52 -13.89 19.36
N GLU A 51 6.33 -13.43 20.32
CA GLU A 51 7.19 -14.30 21.14
C GLU A 51 6.37 -15.29 21.97
N ASP A 52 5.21 -14.86 22.48
CA ASP A 52 4.33 -15.65 23.35
C ASP A 52 3.22 -16.39 22.60
N LYS A 53 3.25 -16.39 21.26
CA LYS A 53 2.18 -17.00 20.45
C LYS A 53 2.59 -18.33 19.83
N PRO A 54 1.66 -19.30 19.78
CA PRO A 54 1.87 -20.51 19.01
C PRO A 54 1.76 -20.24 17.50
N SER A 55 2.27 -21.17 16.71
CA SER A 55 2.00 -21.20 15.27
C SER A 55 0.53 -21.55 15.03
N PRO A 56 -0.18 -20.93 14.06
CA PRO A 56 0.29 -19.99 13.02
C PRO A 56 0.22 -18.50 13.40
N GLU A 57 -0.26 -18.17 14.60
CA GLU A 57 -0.51 -16.77 15.03
C GLU A 57 0.78 -15.97 15.14
N LYS A 58 1.84 -16.62 15.63
CA LYS A 58 3.20 -16.09 15.66
C LYS A 58 3.66 -15.61 14.28
N GLU A 59 3.54 -16.44 13.26
CA GLU A 59 3.93 -16.11 11.89
C GLU A 59 3.08 -14.98 11.33
N SER A 60 1.79 -14.93 11.68
CA SER A 60 0.91 -13.82 11.28
C SER A 60 1.42 -12.48 11.80
N LEU A 61 1.80 -12.42 13.09
CA LEU A 61 2.35 -11.22 13.74
C LEU A 61 3.72 -10.83 13.19
N ILE A 62 4.59 -11.83 12.90
CA ILE A 62 5.88 -11.57 12.25
C ILE A 62 5.68 -10.95 10.85
N LEU A 63 4.69 -11.43 10.09
CA LEU A 63 4.34 -10.85 8.79
C LEU A 63 3.74 -9.45 8.89
N ASP A 64 2.94 -9.17 9.93
CA ASP A 64 2.48 -7.79 10.20
C ASP A 64 3.66 -6.87 10.51
N ALA A 65 4.61 -7.33 11.33
CA ALA A 65 5.81 -6.56 11.61
C ALA A 65 6.67 -6.32 10.36
N ALA A 66 6.74 -7.32 9.46
CA ALA A 66 7.42 -7.17 8.18
C ALA A 66 6.74 -6.13 7.28
N GLN A 67 5.41 -6.09 7.25
CA GLN A 67 4.65 -5.08 6.52
C GLN A 67 4.92 -3.67 7.09
N VAL A 68 4.92 -3.51 8.42
CA VAL A 68 5.26 -2.22 9.03
C VAL A 68 6.67 -1.77 8.63
N TYR A 69 7.65 -2.68 8.60
CA TYR A 69 8.99 -2.34 8.11
C TYR A 69 9.02 -1.97 6.61
N LEU A 70 8.16 -2.55 5.77
CA LEU A 70 8.04 -2.15 4.36
C LEU A 70 7.49 -0.74 4.22
N ASP A 71 6.44 -0.42 4.98
CA ASP A 71 5.79 0.89 4.99
C ASP A 71 6.78 1.98 5.45
N GLU A 72 7.66 1.64 6.38
CA GLU A 72 8.77 2.48 6.86
C GLU A 72 10.02 2.47 5.94
N ARG A 73 9.96 1.84 4.76
CA ARG A 73 11.09 1.68 3.81
C ARG A 73 12.30 0.93 4.37
N GLN A 74 12.14 0.17 5.45
CA GLN A 74 13.18 -0.65 6.08
C GLN A 74 13.23 -2.06 5.45
N ILE A 75 13.46 -2.12 4.14
CA ILE A 75 13.31 -3.33 3.31
C ILE A 75 14.15 -4.51 3.83
N LYS A 76 15.41 -4.25 4.23
CA LYS A 76 16.31 -5.27 4.80
C LYS A 76 15.74 -5.92 6.07
N LYS A 77 15.01 -5.17 6.91
CA LYS A 77 14.39 -5.73 8.12
C LYS A 77 13.18 -6.58 7.77
N ALA A 78 12.31 -6.09 6.89
CA ALA A 78 11.17 -6.86 6.39
C ALA A 78 11.60 -8.21 5.79
N LYS A 79 12.58 -8.19 4.88
CA LYS A 79 13.15 -9.40 4.25
C LYS A 79 13.69 -10.41 5.26
N ARG A 80 14.41 -9.95 6.29
CA ARG A 80 14.90 -10.83 7.36
C ARG A 80 13.79 -11.50 8.16
N LEU A 81 12.64 -10.85 8.34
CA LEU A 81 11.50 -11.46 9.03
C LEU A 81 10.81 -12.50 8.15
N VAL A 82 10.53 -12.14 6.90
CA VAL A 82 9.86 -13.02 5.92
C VAL A 82 10.66 -14.30 5.67
N ASN A 83 11.98 -14.21 5.59
CA ASN A 83 12.86 -15.37 5.37
C ASN A 83 12.91 -16.36 6.55
N LYS A 84 12.41 -15.99 7.74
CA LYS A 84 12.35 -16.90 8.90
C LYS A 84 11.11 -17.80 8.89
N ILE A 85 10.17 -17.54 8.00
CA ILE A 85 8.89 -18.25 7.94
C ILE A 85 8.97 -19.32 6.85
N ALA A 86 8.77 -20.58 7.24
CA ALA A 86 8.65 -21.69 6.31
C ALA A 86 7.24 -21.75 5.70
N ALA A 87 6.95 -20.85 4.75
CA ALA A 87 5.59 -20.60 4.24
C ALA A 87 4.92 -21.80 3.57
N GLU A 88 5.70 -22.70 2.95
CA GLU A 88 5.14 -23.85 2.21
C GLU A 88 4.35 -24.81 3.10
N ALA A 89 4.77 -24.97 4.36
CA ALA A 89 4.09 -25.82 5.33
C ALA A 89 2.96 -25.10 6.11
N GLN A 90 2.77 -23.80 5.87
CA GLN A 90 1.83 -22.98 6.63
C GLN A 90 0.41 -23.04 6.06
N PRO A 91 -0.62 -22.76 6.90
CA PRO A 91 -1.99 -22.62 6.44
C PRO A 91 -2.14 -21.51 5.39
N ASP A 92 -3.17 -21.63 4.56
CA ASP A 92 -3.42 -20.75 3.40
C ASP A 92 -3.35 -19.26 3.73
N LYS A 93 -3.93 -18.85 4.86
CA LYS A 93 -3.90 -17.44 5.29
C LYS A 93 -2.48 -16.91 5.51
N ILE A 94 -1.60 -17.71 6.10
CA ILE A 94 -0.21 -17.32 6.34
C ILE A 94 0.57 -17.37 5.04
N PHE A 95 0.36 -18.41 4.23
CA PHE A 95 0.98 -18.53 2.92
C PHE A 95 0.68 -17.31 2.04
N ILE A 96 -0.59 -16.94 1.87
CA ILE A 96 -1.00 -15.78 1.05
C ILE A 96 -0.33 -14.50 1.54
N LYS A 97 -0.36 -14.25 2.86
CA LYS A 97 0.24 -13.06 3.45
C LYS A 97 1.76 -13.03 3.26
N HIS A 98 2.42 -14.17 3.43
CA HIS A 98 3.86 -14.32 3.18
C HIS A 98 4.19 -14.01 1.72
N THR A 99 3.46 -14.60 0.77
CA THR A 99 3.64 -14.37 -0.66
C THR A 99 3.44 -12.90 -1.03
N TYR A 100 2.41 -12.26 -0.48
CA TYR A 100 2.14 -10.84 -0.68
C TYR A 100 3.27 -9.94 -0.15
N VAL A 101 3.73 -10.15 1.09
CA VAL A 101 4.83 -9.35 1.67
C VAL A 101 6.14 -9.62 0.92
N SER A 102 6.40 -10.86 0.51
CA SER A 102 7.58 -11.23 -0.29
C SER A 102 7.60 -10.53 -1.64
N ALA A 103 6.46 -10.46 -2.34
CA ALA A 103 6.34 -9.75 -3.61
C ALA A 103 6.57 -8.25 -3.44
N GLN A 104 6.02 -7.64 -2.37
CA GLN A 104 6.28 -6.22 -2.09
C GLN A 104 7.74 -5.93 -1.76
N ILE A 105 8.44 -6.83 -1.06
CA ILE A 105 9.90 -6.71 -0.87
C ILE A 105 10.61 -6.72 -2.22
N ALA A 106 10.29 -7.67 -3.11
CA ALA A 106 10.90 -7.75 -4.42
C ALA A 106 10.63 -6.49 -5.26
N LEU A 107 9.41 -5.96 -5.23
CA LEU A 107 9.07 -4.69 -5.88
C LEU A 107 9.84 -3.51 -5.29
N ALA A 108 9.98 -3.44 -3.97
CA ALA A 108 10.75 -2.38 -3.31
C ALA A 108 12.26 -2.47 -3.57
N GLU A 109 12.76 -3.65 -3.94
CA GLU A 109 14.12 -3.88 -4.42
C GLU A 109 14.26 -3.76 -5.95
N GLU A 110 13.20 -3.31 -6.64
CA GLU A 110 13.12 -3.21 -8.11
C GLU A 110 13.34 -4.54 -8.87
N ASN A 111 13.19 -5.67 -8.17
CA ASN A 111 13.26 -7.02 -8.75
C ASN A 111 11.88 -7.45 -9.26
N TYR A 112 11.41 -6.80 -10.33
CA TYR A 112 10.07 -7.03 -10.90
C TYR A 112 9.82 -8.47 -11.35
N HIS A 113 10.82 -9.12 -11.96
CA HIS A 113 10.70 -10.52 -12.36
C HIS A 113 10.49 -11.44 -11.17
N GLN A 114 11.24 -11.24 -10.08
CA GLN A 114 11.06 -12.01 -8.87
C GLN A 114 9.68 -11.76 -8.23
N ALA A 115 9.21 -10.51 -8.23
CA ALA A 115 7.87 -10.20 -7.75
C ALA A 115 6.79 -10.93 -8.56
N LEU A 116 6.94 -10.96 -9.88
CA LEU A 116 6.06 -11.70 -10.78
C LEU A 116 6.09 -13.20 -10.48
N ASP A 117 7.27 -13.80 -10.39
CA ASP A 117 7.43 -15.24 -10.11
C ASP A 117 6.77 -15.63 -8.77
N ILE A 118 6.93 -14.81 -7.74
CA ILE A 118 6.29 -15.00 -6.43
C ILE A 118 4.75 -14.96 -6.56
N LEU A 119 4.21 -13.98 -7.30
CA LEU A 119 2.77 -13.80 -7.47
C LEU A 119 2.12 -14.82 -8.41
N SER A 120 2.91 -15.45 -9.29
CA SER A 120 2.47 -16.51 -10.20
C SER A 120 2.52 -17.91 -9.57
N ASN A 121 2.64 -18.03 -8.25
CA ASN A 121 2.66 -19.31 -7.55
C ASN A 121 1.34 -20.09 -7.75
N SER A 122 1.43 -21.34 -8.19
CA SER A 122 0.26 -22.19 -8.50
C SER A 122 -0.68 -22.43 -7.32
N ARG A 123 -0.17 -22.41 -6.08
CA ARG A 123 -0.99 -22.53 -4.87
C ARG A 123 -1.91 -21.32 -4.71
N LEU A 124 -1.46 -20.11 -5.07
CA LEU A 124 -2.34 -18.92 -5.07
C LEU A 124 -3.48 -19.06 -6.06
N GLU A 125 -3.20 -19.58 -7.25
CA GLU A 125 -4.22 -19.82 -8.28
C GLU A 125 -5.27 -20.83 -7.79
N GLN A 126 -4.83 -21.95 -7.22
CA GLN A 126 -5.73 -22.96 -6.63
C GLN A 126 -6.60 -22.38 -5.52
N GLN A 127 -6.04 -21.50 -4.67
CA GLN A 127 -6.78 -20.83 -3.60
C GLN A 127 -7.84 -19.87 -4.17
N SER A 128 -7.48 -19.08 -5.20
CA SER A 128 -8.41 -18.19 -5.89
C SER A 128 -9.61 -18.94 -6.47
N GLN A 129 -9.38 -20.07 -7.15
CA GLN A 129 -10.43 -20.91 -7.71
C GLN A 129 -11.37 -21.46 -6.61
N ARG A 130 -10.82 -21.90 -5.47
CA ARG A 130 -11.62 -22.38 -4.33
C ARG A 130 -12.52 -21.29 -3.75
N LEU A 131 -12.02 -20.06 -3.65
CA LEU A 131 -12.81 -18.91 -3.17
C LEU A 131 -13.95 -18.59 -4.14
N SER A 132 -13.69 -18.59 -5.45
CA SER A 132 -14.72 -18.38 -6.47
C SER A 132 -15.85 -19.42 -6.37
N ILE A 133 -15.51 -20.70 -6.30
CA ILE A 133 -16.49 -21.80 -6.18
C ILE A 133 -17.27 -21.73 -4.87
N SER A 134 -16.61 -21.37 -3.76
CA SER A 134 -17.28 -21.23 -2.46
C SER A 134 -18.31 -20.10 -2.44
N ASN A 135 -18.07 -19.03 -3.20
CA ASN A 135 -19.00 -17.90 -3.28
C ASN A 135 -20.21 -18.24 -4.15
N GLU A 136 -20.03 -19.00 -5.24
CA GLU A 136 -21.14 -19.48 -6.08
C GLU A 136 -22.09 -20.42 -5.31
N LYS A 137 -21.56 -21.30 -4.47
CA LYS A 137 -22.36 -22.22 -3.63
C LYS A 137 -23.13 -21.56 -2.50
N LYS A 138 -22.82 -20.32 -2.12
CA LYS A 138 -23.59 -19.56 -1.11
C LYS A 138 -24.79 -18.81 -1.71
N ILE A 139 -24.86 -18.73 -3.03
CA ILE A 139 -25.89 -17.98 -3.77
C ILE A 139 -26.99 -18.91 -4.33
N THR A 140 -26.75 -20.22 -4.30
CA THR A 140 -27.72 -21.28 -4.62
C THR A 140 -28.28 -21.91 -3.36
#